data_AF-A0A7S2K0V6-F1
#
_entry.id   AF-A0A7S2K0V6-F1
#
_cell.length_a   1.000
_cell.length_b   1.000
_cell.length_c   1.000
_cell.angle_alpha   90.00
_cell.angle_beta   90.00
_cell.angle_gamma   90.00
#
_symmetry.space_group_name_H-M   'P 1'
#
loop_
_entity.id
_entity.type
_entity.pdbx_description
1 polymer ?
#
loop_
_entity_poly.entity_id
_entity_poly.type
_entity_poly.pdbx_seq_one_letter_code
_entity_poly.pdbx_strand_id
1 'polypeptide(L)'
;FFCILLLITHWLANLWALTLVLIEEDEGVPRWIDEFDAREKNFVTKTKDSAVKLYITCLYFTSYTITSVGYGDISPKNIVETVVCTIVLVISGISWAVVLGQVCGTIANLSKDEQEFRSSMDELNHMMSDRVLPAKMRRRLRSFFLSNKLAQRRARHMRVVDSLSPGLRGEVVMEMSRVWIEKVSLLSSLLHEAEASSHGAYFHGFIVDVTVGLQTSFHAQSEVFGSMQALYILSRGLVSNKCGIHSAGSVWGVGFVLSDTKL
;
A
#
# COMPACT_ATOMS: atom_id res chain seq x y z
N PHE A 1 4.86 13.25 10.10
CA PHE A 1 6.24 13.65 9.77
C PHE A 1 6.34 15.13 9.39
N PHE A 2 5.42 15.70 8.60
CA PHE A 2 5.45 17.14 8.28
C PHE A 2 5.34 18.07 9.50
N CYS A 3 4.45 17.81 10.47
CA CYS A 3 4.37 18.64 11.69
C CYS A 3 5.66 18.59 12.53
N ILE A 4 6.31 17.42 12.57
CA ILE A 4 7.59 17.24 13.25
C ILE A 4 8.68 18.05 12.54
N LEU A 5 8.70 18.04 11.20
CA LEU A 5 9.61 18.85 10.40
C LEU A 5 9.42 20.35 10.71
N LEU A 6 8.18 20.85 10.73
CA LEU A 6 7.89 22.25 11.07
C LEU A 6 8.37 22.61 12.48
N LEU A 7 8.18 21.72 13.46
CA LEU A 7 8.64 21.93 14.83
C LEU A 7 10.18 21.97 14.90
N ILE A 8 10.87 21.06 14.21
CA ILE A 8 12.33 21.05 14.12
C ILE A 8 12.83 22.33 13.46
N THR A 9 12.24 22.76 12.34
CA THR A 9 12.61 24.01 11.67
C THR A 9 12.43 25.23 12.59
N HIS A 10 11.35 25.27 13.38
CA HIS A 10 11.12 26.30 14.39
C HIS A 10 12.20 26.29 15.49
N TRP A 11 12.53 25.12 16.04
CA TRP A 11 13.54 24.98 17.08
C TRP A 11 14.94 25.36 16.59
N LEU A 12 15.30 24.94 15.38
CA LEU A 12 16.56 25.33 14.75
C LEU A 12 16.60 26.84 14.45
N ALA A 13 15.47 27.45 14.06
CA ALA A 13 15.40 28.89 13.85
C ALA A 13 15.66 29.66 15.15
N ASN A 14 15.08 29.21 16.26
CA ASN A 14 15.34 29.79 17.57
C ASN A 14 16.79 29.55 18.02
N LEU A 15 17.37 28.38 17.72
CA LEU A 15 18.77 28.08 17.99
C LEU A 15 19.71 28.99 17.19
N TRP A 16 19.37 29.30 15.93
CA TRP A 16 20.11 30.27 15.14
C TRP A 16 19.98 31.68 15.70
N ALA A 17 18.77 32.10 16.11
CA ALA A 17 18.56 33.39 16.77
C ALA A 17 19.32 33.51 18.11
N LEU A 18 19.50 32.41 18.85
CA LEU A 18 20.24 32.36 20.11
C LEU A 18 21.70 32.79 19.95
N THR A 19 22.30 32.65 18.76
CA THR A 19 23.67 33.14 18.49
C THR A 19 23.84 34.62 18.80
N LEU A 20 22.79 35.43 18.67
CA LEU A 20 22.80 36.87 18.95
C LEU A 20 22.79 37.18 20.46
N VAL A 21 22.39 36.22 21.30
CA VAL A 21 22.46 36.33 22.76
C VAL A 21 23.78 35.79 23.29
N LEU A 22 24.35 34.78 22.62
CA LEU A 22 25.64 34.20 22.99
C LEU A 22 26.83 35.11 22.64
N ILE A 23 26.63 36.07 21.74
CA ILE A 23 27.64 37.03 21.28
C ILE A 23 27.07 38.42 21.45
N GLU A 24 27.48 39.08 22.52
CA GLU A 24 27.03 40.44 22.82
C GLU A 24 27.60 41.45 21.82
N GLU A 25 26.86 42.53 21.57
CA GLU A 25 27.25 43.58 20.61
C GLU A 25 28.53 44.31 21.05
N ASP A 26 28.79 44.37 22.36
CA ASP A 26 29.94 45.06 22.95
C ASP A 26 31.27 44.32 22.78
N GLU A 27 31.27 43.04 22.33
CA GLU A 27 32.50 42.28 22.09
C GLU A 27 33.23 42.68 20.79
N GLY A 28 32.60 43.48 19.92
CA GLY A 28 33.20 43.93 18.65
C GLY A 28 33.44 42.82 17.62
N VAL A 29 32.88 41.63 17.83
CA VAL A 29 32.99 40.48 16.93
C VAL A 29 31.93 40.59 15.83
N PRO A 30 32.28 40.38 14.54
CA PRO A 30 31.30 40.42 13.46
C PRO A 30 30.27 39.30 13.59
N ARG A 31 29.00 39.63 13.39
CA ARG A 31 27.86 38.69 13.44
C ARG A 31 27.19 38.56 12.09
N TRP A 32 26.47 37.47 11.87
CA TRP A 32 25.71 37.26 10.63
C TRP A 32 24.65 38.35 10.39
N ILE A 33 24.08 38.93 11.45
CA ILE A 33 23.05 39.98 11.36
C ILE A 33 23.60 41.33 10.90
N ASP A 34 24.90 41.60 11.10
CA ASP A 34 25.50 42.89 10.75
C ASP A 34 25.55 43.09 9.22
N GLU A 35 25.59 41.99 8.45
CA GLU A 35 25.48 42.02 6.99
C GLU A 35 24.08 42.47 6.51
N PHE A 36 23.02 42.17 7.27
CA PHE A 36 21.68 42.66 6.99
C PHE A 36 21.57 44.16 7.25
N ASP A 37 22.20 44.66 8.32
CA ASP A 37 22.22 46.09 8.62
C ASP A 37 22.86 46.89 7.45
N ALA A 38 23.95 46.34 6.87
CA ALA A 38 24.58 46.92 5.69
C ALA A 38 23.68 46.93 4.44
N ARG A 39 22.80 45.93 4.29
CA ARG A 39 21.83 45.82 3.17
C ARG A 39 20.56 46.66 3.41
N GLU A 40 20.19 46.89 4.66
CA GLU A 40 18.93 47.53 5.06
C GLU A 40 19.06 49.02 5.40
N LYS A 41 20.10 49.71 4.90
CA LYS A 41 20.39 51.13 5.22
C LYS A 41 19.20 52.10 5.05
N ASN A 42 18.31 51.83 4.10
CA ASN A 42 17.17 52.71 3.79
C ASN A 42 15.86 52.29 4.49
N PHE A 43 15.87 51.24 5.30
CA PHE A 43 14.68 50.76 6.00
C PHE A 43 14.58 51.38 7.40
N VAL A 44 13.37 51.84 7.76
CA VAL A 44 13.10 52.48 9.05
C VAL A 44 13.19 51.49 10.22
N THR A 45 12.78 50.24 10.01
CA THR A 45 12.90 49.15 10.98
C THR A 45 13.82 48.08 10.40
N LYS A 46 14.99 47.88 10.99
CA LYS A 46 15.94 46.85 10.54
C LYS A 46 15.54 45.48 11.08
N THR A 47 16.08 44.43 10.50
CA THR A 47 15.82 43.04 10.92
C THR A 47 16.27 42.80 12.37
N LYS A 48 17.37 43.41 12.80
CA LYS A 48 17.85 43.34 14.18
C LYS A 48 16.92 44.01 15.21
N ASP A 49 16.16 45.03 14.79
CA ASP A 49 15.32 45.84 15.68
C ASP A 49 13.89 45.28 15.83
N SER A 50 13.53 44.23 15.07
CA SER A 50 12.19 43.66 15.06
C SER A 50 12.22 42.16 15.26
N ALA A 51 11.67 41.69 16.40
CA ALA A 51 11.59 40.26 16.72
C ALA A 51 10.89 39.43 15.62
N VAL A 52 9.86 40.00 14.98
CA VAL A 52 9.15 39.33 13.88
C VAL A 52 10.03 39.18 12.65
N LYS A 53 10.75 40.23 12.23
CA LYS A 53 11.66 40.17 11.07
C LYS A 53 12.84 39.24 11.35
N LEU A 54 13.39 39.30 12.55
CA LEU A 54 14.46 38.41 12.99
C LEU A 54 14.03 36.95 12.93
N TYR A 55 12.87 36.63 13.50
CA TYR A 55 12.33 35.27 13.48
C TYR A 55 12.07 34.78 12.06
N ILE A 56 11.45 35.58 11.19
CA ILE A 56 11.21 35.23 9.78
C ILE A 56 12.53 34.96 9.05
N THR A 57 13.56 35.76 9.31
CA THR A 57 14.89 35.60 8.70
C THR A 57 15.59 34.32 9.17
N CYS A 58 15.52 34.02 10.47
CA CYS A 58 16.04 32.78 11.03
C CYS A 58 15.28 31.55 10.51
N LEU A 59 13.95 31.65 10.39
CA LEU A 59 13.11 30.59 9.84
C LEU A 59 13.40 30.36 8.36
N TYR A 60 13.65 31.43 7.60
CA TYR A 60 14.08 31.35 6.20
C TYR A 60 15.43 30.62 6.07
N PHE A 61 16.43 31.00 6.87
CA PHE A 61 17.73 30.32 6.94
C PHE A 61 17.58 28.82 7.20
N THR A 62 16.84 28.45 8.25
CA THR A 62 16.70 27.04 8.62
C THR A 62 15.83 26.26 7.64
N SER A 63 14.86 26.91 7.00
CA SER A 63 14.02 26.28 5.97
C SER A 63 14.81 25.91 4.72
N TYR A 64 15.69 26.78 4.21
CA TYR A 64 16.51 26.43 3.05
C TYR A 64 17.66 25.48 3.44
N THR A 65 18.10 25.51 4.70
CA THR A 65 19.16 24.62 5.21
C THR A 65 18.62 23.20 5.37
N ILE A 66 17.42 23.03 5.95
CA ILE A 66 16.79 21.71 6.10
C ILE A 66 16.40 21.08 4.77
N THR A 67 16.07 21.89 3.77
CA THR A 67 15.77 21.41 2.41
C THR A 67 17.01 21.27 1.53
N SER A 68 18.22 21.48 2.08
CA SER A 68 19.50 21.41 1.37
C SER A 68 19.63 22.35 0.15
N VAL A 69 18.85 23.44 0.10
CA VAL A 69 18.92 24.43 -0.99
C VAL A 69 20.15 25.33 -0.82
N GLY A 70 20.37 25.86 0.39
CA GLY A 70 21.62 26.55 0.75
C GLY A 70 21.95 27.79 -0.09
N TYR A 71 21.11 28.83 -0.08
CA TYR A 71 21.34 30.04 -0.88
C TYR A 71 22.66 30.78 -0.55
N GLY A 72 23.19 30.61 0.67
CA GLY A 72 24.47 31.18 1.09
C GLY A 72 24.43 32.68 1.40
N ASP A 73 23.24 33.27 1.45
CA ASP A 73 23.00 34.68 1.79
C ASP A 73 23.05 34.98 3.30
N ILE A 74 23.00 33.93 4.13
CA ILE A 74 23.18 33.98 5.58
C ILE A 74 24.32 33.02 5.89
N SER A 75 25.43 33.55 6.40
CA SER A 75 26.63 32.79 6.71
C SER A 75 27.20 33.19 8.06
N PRO A 76 27.75 32.23 8.84
CA PRO A 76 28.41 32.54 10.10
C PRO A 76 29.64 33.41 9.85
N LYS A 77 29.89 34.38 10.73
CA LYS A 77 31.01 35.32 10.67
C LYS A 77 32.07 35.09 11.74
N ASN A 78 31.74 34.29 12.76
CA ASN A 78 32.63 33.97 13.86
C ASN A 78 32.55 32.47 14.24
N ILE A 79 33.42 32.05 15.16
CA ILE A 79 33.55 30.64 15.54
C ILE A 79 32.31 30.10 16.24
N VAL A 80 31.66 30.89 17.09
CA VAL A 80 30.44 30.49 17.82
C VAL A 80 29.30 30.26 16.84
N GLU A 81 29.06 31.19 15.93
CA GLU A 81 28.09 31.02 14.84
C GLU A 81 28.43 29.84 13.94
N THR A 82 29.71 29.60 13.66
CA THR A 82 30.16 28.46 12.84
C THR A 82 29.84 27.12 13.51
N VAL A 83 30.06 27.01 14.83
CA VAL A 83 29.71 25.82 15.60
C VAL A 83 28.19 25.60 15.60
N VAL A 84 27.41 26.64 15.87
CA VAL A 84 25.93 26.54 15.87
C VAL A 84 25.41 26.20 14.47
N CYS A 85 25.92 26.85 13.42
CA CYS A 85 25.58 26.56 12.03
C CYS A 85 25.88 25.10 11.67
N THR A 86 27.02 24.57 12.11
CA THR A 86 27.38 23.16 11.90
C THR A 86 26.39 22.21 12.59
N ILE A 87 25.98 22.52 13.83
CA ILE A 87 24.95 21.74 14.54
C ILE A 87 23.60 21.79 13.80
N VAL A 88 23.18 22.97 13.36
CA VAL A 88 21.96 23.16 12.57
C VAL A 88 22.02 22.31 11.30
N LEU A 89 23.13 22.35 10.55
CA LEU A 89 23.33 21.57 9.32
C LEU A 89 23.21 20.06 9.56
N VAL A 90 23.85 19.53 10.61
CA VAL A 90 23.80 18.10 10.94
C VAL A 90 22.37 17.67 11.29
N ILE A 91 21.68 18.41 12.16
CA ILE A 91 20.31 18.09 12.57
C ILE A 91 19.35 18.21 11.38
N SER A 92 19.52 19.26 10.57
CA SER A 92 18.77 19.48 9.34
C SER A 92 18.90 18.31 8.36
N GLY A 93 20.14 17.86 8.09
CA GLY A 93 20.41 16.74 7.18
C GLY A 93 19.78 15.42 7.64
N ILE A 94 19.91 15.08 8.93
CA ILE A 94 19.29 13.88 9.51
C ILE A 94 17.75 13.97 9.41
N SER A 95 17.18 15.12 9.77
CA SER A 95 15.74 15.33 9.75
C SER A 95 15.16 15.21 8.33
N TRP A 96 15.84 15.77 7.34
CA TRP A 96 15.44 15.68 5.94
C TRP A 96 15.49 14.25 5.41
N ALA A 97 16.57 13.51 5.71
CA ALA A 97 16.71 12.11 5.33
C ALA A 97 15.56 11.24 5.89
N VAL A 98 15.18 11.47 7.15
CA VAL A 98 14.05 10.76 7.78
C VAL A 98 12.74 11.09 7.06
N VAL A 99 12.43 12.36 6.81
CA VAL A 99 11.19 12.75 6.10
C VAL A 99 11.12 12.12 4.71
N LEU A 100 12.21 12.19 3.95
CA LEU A 100 12.29 11.59 2.62
C LEU A 100 12.06 10.07 2.69
N GLY A 101 12.67 9.38 3.65
CA GLY A 101 12.47 7.95 3.89
C GLY A 101 11.01 7.60 4.20
N GLN A 102 10.33 8.41 5.01
CA GLN A 102 8.90 8.21 5.34
C GLN A 102 7.99 8.41 4.11
N VAL A 103 8.27 9.41 3.28
CA VAL A 103 7.54 9.66 2.03
C VAL A 103 7.72 8.48 1.08
N CYS A 104 8.95 8.05 0.85
CA CYS A 104 9.24 6.88 0.01
C CYS A 104 8.56 5.60 0.54
N GLY A 105 8.62 5.35 1.84
CA GLY A 105 7.96 4.20 2.47
C GLY A 105 6.43 4.25 2.34
N THR A 106 5.82 5.43 2.45
CA THR A 106 4.38 5.61 2.25
C THR A 106 3.98 5.32 0.80
N ILE A 107 4.73 5.85 -0.17
CA ILE A 107 4.49 5.62 -1.60
C ILE A 107 4.65 4.13 -1.93
N ALA A 108 5.65 3.47 -1.37
CA ALA A 108 5.82 2.03 -1.52
C ALA A 108 4.60 1.28 -0.94
N ASN A 109 4.14 1.60 0.26
CA ASN A 109 3.02 0.89 0.87
C ASN A 109 1.68 1.08 0.13
N LEU A 110 1.48 2.20 -0.58
CA LEU A 110 0.26 2.45 -1.35
C LEU A 110 0.00 1.40 -2.44
N SER A 111 1.06 0.75 -2.93
CA SER A 111 1.01 -0.22 -4.04
C SER A 111 1.37 -1.64 -3.60
N LYS A 112 1.11 -2.01 -2.34
CA LYS A 112 1.50 -3.33 -1.79
C LYS A 112 1.00 -4.51 -2.63
N ASP A 113 -0.27 -4.53 -3.03
CA ASP A 113 -0.82 -5.60 -3.88
C ASP A 113 -0.14 -5.66 -5.26
N GLU A 114 0.26 -4.52 -5.82
CA GLU A 114 0.99 -4.45 -7.10
C GLU A 114 2.43 -4.96 -6.94
N GLN A 115 3.09 -4.59 -5.85
CA GLN A 115 4.44 -5.03 -5.54
C GLN A 115 4.51 -6.53 -5.29
N GLU A 116 3.54 -7.09 -4.57
CA GLU A 116 3.43 -8.55 -4.39
C GLU A 116 3.29 -9.26 -5.74
N PHE A 117 2.42 -8.78 -6.63
CA PHE A 117 2.27 -9.36 -7.97
C PHE A 117 3.55 -9.25 -8.81
N ARG A 118 4.23 -8.10 -8.78
CA ARG A 118 5.51 -7.90 -9.46
C ARG A 118 6.59 -8.84 -8.93
N SER A 119 6.70 -8.97 -7.62
CA SER A 119 7.60 -9.91 -6.97
C SER A 119 7.37 -11.35 -7.42
N SER A 120 6.11 -11.82 -7.46
CA SER A 120 5.79 -13.15 -8.00
C SER A 120 6.10 -13.30 -9.50
N MET A 121 5.93 -12.24 -10.30
CA MET A 121 6.30 -12.24 -11.71
C MET A 121 7.82 -12.30 -11.91
N ASP A 122 8.58 -11.62 -11.06
CA ASP A 122 10.05 -11.64 -11.06
C ASP A 122 10.57 -13.02 -10.65
N GLU A 123 10.00 -13.62 -9.60
CA GLU A 123 10.32 -15.00 -9.20
C GLU A 123 10.02 -16.00 -10.33
N LEU A 124 8.86 -15.86 -11.00
CA LEU A 124 8.54 -16.65 -12.18
C LEU A 124 9.58 -16.47 -13.29
N ASN A 125 10.01 -15.23 -13.56
CA ASN A 125 11.03 -14.92 -14.55
C ASN A 125 12.39 -15.56 -14.22
N HIS A 126 12.82 -15.48 -12.96
CA HIS A 126 14.03 -16.12 -12.47
C HIS A 126 13.95 -17.64 -12.65
N MET A 127 12.90 -18.28 -12.15
CA MET A 127 12.69 -19.72 -12.29
C MET A 127 12.70 -20.17 -13.77
N MET A 128 12.05 -19.41 -14.66
CA MET A 128 12.03 -19.69 -16.10
C MET A 128 13.42 -19.57 -16.75
N SER A 129 14.24 -18.66 -16.25
CA SER A 129 15.62 -18.45 -16.69
C SER A 129 16.51 -19.60 -16.22
N ASP A 130 16.49 -19.89 -14.92
CA ASP A 130 17.33 -20.89 -14.26
C ASP A 130 17.08 -22.30 -14.82
N ARG A 131 15.81 -22.63 -15.10
CA ARG A 131 15.42 -23.91 -15.70
C ARG A 131 15.51 -23.94 -17.23
N VAL A 132 15.98 -22.86 -17.86
CA VAL A 132 16.15 -22.74 -19.32
C VAL A 132 14.87 -23.10 -20.08
N LEU A 133 13.71 -22.62 -19.61
CA LEU A 133 12.44 -22.97 -20.25
C LEU A 133 12.34 -22.39 -21.67
N PRO A 134 11.74 -23.11 -22.64
CA PRO A 134 11.57 -22.61 -24.00
C PRO A 134 10.74 -21.33 -24.07
N ALA A 135 11.07 -20.44 -25.01
CA ALA A 135 10.42 -19.12 -25.16
C ALA A 135 8.89 -19.19 -25.25
N LYS A 136 8.34 -20.20 -25.94
CA LYS A 136 6.89 -20.43 -26.05
C LYS A 136 6.24 -20.68 -24.68
N MET A 137 6.87 -21.51 -23.84
CA MET A 137 6.39 -21.80 -22.49
C MET A 137 6.47 -20.54 -21.61
N ARG A 138 7.57 -19.78 -21.71
CA ARG A 138 7.74 -18.54 -20.96
C ARG A 138 6.63 -17.53 -21.24
N ARG A 139 6.25 -17.36 -22.51
CA ARG A 139 5.12 -16.51 -22.91
C ARG A 139 3.81 -17.01 -22.31
N ARG A 140 3.52 -18.31 -22.42
CA ARG A 140 2.30 -18.92 -21.86
C ARG A 140 2.18 -18.73 -20.35
N LEU A 141 3.28 -18.92 -19.61
CA LEU A 141 3.32 -18.72 -18.15
C LEU A 141 3.05 -17.27 -17.76
N ARG A 142 3.70 -16.30 -18.42
CA ARG A 142 3.43 -14.87 -18.16
C ARG A 142 2.00 -14.48 -18.47
N SER A 143 1.46 -14.93 -19.61
CA SER A 143 0.06 -14.70 -19.97
C SER A 143 -0.89 -15.27 -18.92
N PHE A 144 -0.63 -16.47 -18.41
CA PHE A 144 -1.44 -17.07 -17.34
C PHE A 144 -1.47 -16.22 -16.06
N PHE A 145 -0.31 -15.76 -15.57
CA PHE A 145 -0.25 -14.92 -14.37
C PHE A 145 -0.91 -13.55 -14.60
N LEU A 146 -0.68 -12.91 -15.75
CA LEU A 146 -1.28 -11.61 -16.08
C LEU A 146 -2.81 -11.69 -16.18
N SER A 147 -3.34 -12.71 -16.87
CA SER A 147 -4.78 -12.90 -17.02
C SER A 147 -5.48 -13.25 -15.71
N ASN A 148 -4.80 -13.95 -14.80
CA ASN A 148 -5.37 -14.41 -13.53
C ASN A 148 -5.06 -13.51 -12.33
N LYS A 149 -4.41 -12.35 -12.51
CA LYS A 149 -4.02 -11.42 -11.43
C LYS A 149 -5.16 -11.10 -10.45
N LEU A 150 -6.33 -10.71 -10.97
CA LEU A 150 -7.50 -10.37 -10.14
C LEU A 150 -8.03 -11.58 -9.36
N ALA A 151 -7.96 -12.76 -9.97
CA ALA A 151 -8.49 -13.99 -9.40
C ALA A 151 -7.53 -14.54 -8.32
N GLN A 152 -6.21 -14.45 -8.56
CA GLN A 152 -5.17 -14.70 -7.55
C GLN A 152 -5.29 -13.76 -6.34
N ARG A 153 -5.59 -12.47 -6.58
CA ARG A 153 -5.86 -11.52 -5.49
C ARG A 153 -7.03 -11.96 -4.60
N ARG A 154 -8.14 -12.41 -5.20
CA ARG A 154 -9.29 -12.94 -4.46
C ARG A 154 -8.95 -14.21 -3.67
N ALA A 155 -8.22 -15.15 -4.28
CA ALA A 155 -7.75 -16.34 -3.57
C ALA A 155 -6.84 -16.00 -2.38
N ARG A 156 -6.00 -14.96 -2.49
CA ARG A 156 -5.21 -14.48 -1.35
C ARG A 156 -6.09 -13.89 -0.24
N HIS A 157 -7.18 -13.20 -0.56
CA HIS A 157 -8.10 -12.68 0.47
C HIS A 157 -8.74 -13.81 1.29
N MET A 158 -8.91 -15.00 0.73
CA MET A 158 -9.40 -16.15 1.49
C MET A 158 -8.49 -16.52 2.67
N ARG A 159 -7.17 -16.29 2.58
CA ARG A 159 -6.27 -16.50 3.73
C ARG A 159 -6.59 -15.59 4.92
N VAL A 160 -7.16 -14.40 4.68
CA VAL A 160 -7.62 -13.51 5.76
C VAL A 160 -8.93 -14.05 6.34
N VAL A 161 -9.82 -14.55 5.49
CA VAL A 161 -11.08 -15.17 5.90
C VAL A 161 -10.83 -16.41 6.76
N ASP A 162 -9.78 -17.19 6.45
CA ASP A 162 -9.37 -18.36 7.25
C ASP A 162 -8.89 -18.01 8.65
N SER A 163 -8.48 -16.76 8.89
CA SER A 163 -8.07 -16.27 10.22
C SER A 163 -9.24 -15.84 11.11
N LEU A 164 -10.47 -15.83 10.59
CA LEU A 164 -11.67 -15.46 11.33
C LEU A 164 -12.17 -16.63 12.20
N SER A 165 -12.97 -16.31 13.22
CA SER A 165 -13.67 -17.33 14.01
C SER A 165 -14.65 -18.11 13.12
N PRO A 166 -14.95 -19.39 13.40
CA PRO A 166 -15.77 -20.23 12.51
C PRO A 166 -17.13 -19.64 12.16
N GLY A 167 -17.82 -19.00 13.11
CA GLY A 167 -19.11 -18.34 12.87
C GLY A 167 -18.98 -17.15 11.91
N LEU A 168 -18.07 -16.22 12.21
CA LEU A 168 -17.84 -15.03 11.38
C LEU A 168 -17.31 -15.39 9.98
N ARG A 169 -16.47 -16.43 9.89
CA ARG A 169 -16.03 -16.99 8.63
C ARG A 169 -17.21 -17.46 7.78
N GLY A 170 -18.15 -18.19 8.39
CA GLY A 170 -19.35 -18.66 7.71
C GLY A 170 -20.18 -17.51 7.14
N GLU A 171 -20.43 -16.48 7.95
CA GLU A 171 -21.18 -15.28 7.52
C GLU A 171 -20.50 -14.57 6.35
N VAL A 172 -19.19 -14.31 6.44
CA VAL A 172 -18.44 -13.62 5.38
C VAL A 172 -18.39 -14.44 4.09
N VAL A 173 -18.15 -15.74 4.19
CA VAL A 173 -18.05 -16.64 3.03
C VAL A 173 -19.39 -16.77 2.31
N MET A 174 -20.49 -16.83 3.05
CA MET A 174 -21.84 -16.82 2.50
C MET A 174 -22.10 -15.55 1.69
N GLU A 175 -21.78 -14.38 2.25
CA GLU A 175 -21.99 -13.10 1.56
C GLU A 175 -21.12 -12.97 0.32
N MET A 176 -19.84 -13.34 0.41
CA MET A 176 -18.91 -13.31 -0.73
C MET A 176 -19.33 -14.23 -1.88
N SER A 177 -19.98 -15.35 -1.57
CA SER A 177 -20.29 -16.41 -2.53
C SER A 177 -21.75 -16.47 -2.94
N ARG A 178 -22.63 -15.63 -2.37
CA ARG A 178 -24.09 -15.63 -2.58
C ARG A 178 -24.46 -15.67 -4.06
N VAL A 179 -23.81 -14.84 -4.88
CA VAL A 179 -24.02 -14.76 -6.33
C VAL A 179 -23.76 -16.10 -7.04
N TRP A 180 -22.82 -16.91 -6.54
CA TRP A 180 -22.49 -18.22 -7.11
C TRP A 180 -23.41 -19.32 -6.58
N ILE A 181 -23.79 -19.25 -5.31
CA ILE A 181 -24.74 -20.18 -4.68
C ILE A 181 -26.08 -20.12 -5.41
N GLU A 182 -26.58 -18.91 -5.69
CA GLU A 182 -27.84 -18.70 -6.43
C GLU A 182 -27.80 -19.24 -7.87
N LYS A 183 -26.62 -19.43 -8.47
CA LYS A 183 -26.49 -20.02 -9.82
C LYS A 183 -26.69 -21.54 -9.82
N VAL A 184 -26.49 -22.19 -8.69
CA VAL A 184 -26.70 -23.63 -8.56
C VAL A 184 -28.15 -23.84 -8.13
N SER A 185 -28.99 -24.36 -9.03
CA SER A 185 -30.44 -24.52 -8.78
C SER A 185 -30.76 -25.21 -7.45
N LEU A 186 -30.02 -26.28 -7.12
CA LEU A 186 -30.19 -27.02 -5.87
C LEU A 186 -29.82 -26.19 -4.63
N LEU A 187 -28.71 -25.43 -4.67
CA LEU A 187 -28.33 -24.59 -3.53
C LEU A 187 -29.24 -23.37 -3.40
N SER A 188 -29.69 -22.80 -4.51
CA SER A 188 -30.66 -21.70 -4.54
C SER A 188 -31.99 -22.11 -3.91
N SER A 189 -32.53 -23.29 -4.23
CA SER A 189 -33.77 -23.77 -3.61
C SER A 189 -33.61 -23.98 -2.11
N LEU A 190 -32.49 -24.57 -1.68
CA LEU A 190 -32.20 -24.77 -0.26
C LEU A 190 -31.99 -23.45 0.49
N LEU A 191 -31.38 -22.46 -0.15
CA LEU A 191 -31.18 -21.14 0.44
C LEU A 191 -32.52 -20.43 0.68
N HIS A 192 -33.43 -20.46 -0.29
CA HIS A 192 -34.76 -19.89 -0.14
C HIS A 192 -35.59 -20.61 0.93
N GLU A 193 -35.48 -21.93 1.03
CA GLU A 193 -36.15 -22.71 2.07
C GLU A 193 -35.58 -22.43 3.48
N ALA A 194 -34.27 -22.22 3.57
CA ALA A 194 -33.59 -21.80 4.79
C ALA A 194 -34.05 -20.41 5.27
N GLU A 195 -34.26 -19.47 4.34
CA GLU A 195 -34.74 -18.12 4.65
C GLU A 195 -36.23 -18.08 5.03
N ALA A 196 -37.06 -18.96 4.43
CA ALA A 196 -38.52 -18.97 4.62
C ALA A 196 -39.00 -19.74 5.87
N SER A 197 -38.23 -20.71 6.36
CA SER A 197 -38.67 -21.65 7.40
C SER A 197 -38.11 -21.33 8.78
N SER A 198 -38.93 -21.46 9.84
CA SER A 198 -38.46 -21.35 11.24
C SER A 198 -37.43 -22.42 11.64
N HIS A 199 -37.31 -23.51 10.86
CA HIS A 199 -36.32 -24.59 11.02
C HIS A 199 -35.14 -24.47 10.03
N GLY A 200 -34.98 -23.34 9.34
CA GLY A 200 -33.99 -23.11 8.29
C GLY A 200 -32.53 -23.14 8.72
N ALA A 201 -32.26 -23.19 10.04
CA ALA A 201 -30.91 -23.23 10.59
C ALA A 201 -30.06 -24.41 10.08
N TYR A 202 -30.66 -25.58 9.88
CA TYR A 202 -29.96 -26.76 9.37
C TYR A 202 -29.52 -26.58 7.91
N PHE A 203 -30.41 -26.08 7.06
CA PHE A 203 -30.11 -25.80 5.66
C PHE A 203 -29.06 -24.69 5.54
N HIS A 204 -29.16 -23.66 6.37
CA HIS A 204 -28.16 -22.59 6.43
C HIS A 204 -26.78 -23.14 6.82
N GLY A 205 -26.70 -23.98 7.86
CA GLY A 205 -25.44 -24.62 8.28
C GLY A 205 -24.82 -25.46 7.16
N PHE A 206 -25.63 -26.28 6.48
CA PHE A 206 -25.18 -27.06 5.33
C PHE A 206 -24.63 -26.18 4.19
N ILE A 207 -25.33 -25.10 3.83
CA ILE A 207 -24.89 -24.20 2.76
C ILE A 207 -23.59 -23.50 3.16
N VAL A 208 -23.46 -23.08 4.42
CA VAL A 208 -22.21 -22.53 4.96
C VAL A 208 -21.07 -23.53 4.78
N ASP A 209 -21.25 -24.78 5.19
CA ASP A 209 -20.21 -25.82 5.09
C ASP A 209 -19.82 -26.09 3.64
N VAL A 210 -20.79 -26.18 2.73
CA VAL A 210 -20.54 -26.30 1.28
C VAL A 210 -19.76 -25.09 0.76
N THR A 211 -20.13 -23.89 1.18
CA THR A 211 -19.52 -22.64 0.70
C THR A 211 -18.09 -22.47 1.21
N VAL A 212 -17.83 -22.84 2.47
CA VAL A 212 -16.47 -22.93 3.03
C VAL A 212 -15.62 -23.96 2.27
N GLY A 213 -16.24 -25.04 1.77
CA GLY A 213 -15.60 -26.04 0.93
C GLY A 213 -15.33 -25.62 -0.52
N LEU A 214 -15.86 -24.48 -0.99
CA LEU A 214 -15.65 -24.03 -2.36
C LEU A 214 -14.20 -23.62 -2.60
N GLN A 215 -13.58 -24.24 -3.60
CA GLN A 215 -12.21 -23.92 -4.01
C GLN A 215 -12.20 -23.20 -5.36
N THR A 216 -11.40 -22.14 -5.47
CA THR A 216 -11.18 -21.44 -6.74
C THR A 216 -10.00 -22.08 -7.47
N SER A 217 -10.23 -22.62 -8.67
CA SER A 217 -9.18 -23.11 -9.56
C SER A 217 -8.95 -22.17 -10.75
N PHE A 218 -7.73 -22.19 -11.28
CA PHE A 218 -7.33 -21.41 -12.45
C PHE A 218 -6.73 -22.34 -13.49
N HIS A 219 -7.12 -22.16 -14.76
CA HIS A 219 -6.65 -22.99 -15.86
C HIS A 219 -6.07 -22.11 -16.98
N ALA A 220 -4.99 -22.57 -17.59
CA ALA A 220 -4.37 -21.88 -18.71
C ALA A 220 -5.20 -22.01 -19.98
N GLN A 221 -4.99 -21.09 -20.93
CA GLN A 221 -5.64 -21.20 -22.23
C GLN A 221 -5.33 -22.55 -22.89
N SER A 222 -6.37 -23.18 -23.45
CA SER A 222 -6.34 -24.48 -24.10
C SER A 222 -5.92 -25.64 -23.21
N GLU A 223 -5.98 -25.49 -21.88
CA GLU A 223 -5.78 -26.58 -20.94
C GLU A 223 -7.05 -27.42 -20.78
N VAL A 224 -6.89 -28.73 -20.69
CA VAL A 224 -7.98 -29.66 -20.35
C VAL A 224 -7.99 -29.84 -18.84
N PHE A 225 -9.16 -29.66 -18.23
CA PHE A 225 -9.36 -29.83 -16.80
C PHE A 225 -10.75 -30.44 -16.52
N GLY A 226 -10.96 -30.87 -15.29
CA GLY A 226 -12.23 -31.42 -14.83
C GLY A 226 -12.10 -32.79 -14.17
N SER A 227 -12.89 -33.01 -13.13
CA SER A 227 -13.11 -34.30 -12.48
C SER A 227 -14.58 -34.68 -12.62
N MET A 228 -14.88 -35.98 -12.68
CA MET A 228 -16.27 -36.47 -12.74
C MET A 228 -17.03 -36.25 -11.44
N GLN A 229 -16.34 -36.11 -10.31
CA GLN A 229 -16.93 -35.97 -8.97
C GLN A 229 -16.86 -34.53 -8.45
N ALA A 230 -16.95 -33.55 -9.34
CA ALA A 230 -16.86 -32.14 -8.97
C ALA A 230 -17.95 -31.33 -9.67
N LEU A 231 -18.61 -30.48 -8.88
CA LEU A 231 -19.45 -29.41 -9.36
C LEU A 231 -18.56 -28.20 -9.70
N TYR A 232 -18.75 -27.64 -10.89
CA TYR A 232 -18.00 -26.48 -11.35
C TYR A 232 -18.93 -25.31 -11.59
N ILE A 233 -18.47 -24.12 -11.19
CA ILE A 233 -19.10 -22.83 -11.45
C ILE A 233 -18.07 -21.98 -12.21
N LEU A 234 -18.37 -21.59 -13.45
CA LEU A 234 -17.45 -20.78 -14.24
C LEU A 234 -17.55 -19.32 -13.84
N SER A 235 -16.56 -18.83 -13.10
CA SER A 235 -16.56 -17.43 -12.68
C SER A 235 -16.21 -16.46 -13.80
N ARG A 236 -15.28 -16.83 -14.68
CA ARG A 236 -14.82 -16.00 -15.80
C ARG A 236 -14.18 -16.86 -16.88
N GLY A 237 -14.33 -16.44 -18.14
CA GLY A 237 -13.72 -17.09 -19.30
C GLY A 237 -14.73 -17.90 -20.11
N LEU A 238 -14.19 -18.81 -20.92
CA LEU A 238 -14.95 -19.72 -21.77
C LEU A 238 -14.40 -21.13 -21.58
N VAL A 239 -15.31 -22.09 -21.45
CA VAL A 239 -14.98 -23.51 -21.34
C VAL A 239 -15.77 -24.25 -22.40
N SER A 240 -15.15 -25.19 -23.11
CA SER A 240 -15.86 -26.05 -24.04
C SER A 240 -15.82 -27.49 -23.52
N ASN A 241 -16.95 -28.17 -23.62
CA ASN A 241 -17.06 -29.61 -23.38
C ASN A 241 -17.78 -30.27 -24.55
N LYS A 242 -17.96 -31.60 -24.50
CA LYS A 242 -18.64 -32.37 -25.57
C LYS A 242 -20.06 -31.89 -25.86
N CYS A 243 -20.70 -31.24 -24.89
CA CYS A 243 -22.09 -30.80 -24.96
C CYS A 243 -22.23 -29.33 -25.39
N GLY A 244 -21.14 -28.57 -25.54
CA GLY A 244 -21.18 -27.18 -26.00
C GLY A 244 -20.13 -26.28 -25.39
N ILE A 245 -20.33 -24.97 -25.55
CA ILE A 245 -19.49 -23.91 -24.99
C ILE A 245 -20.24 -23.27 -23.82
N HIS A 246 -19.52 -23.09 -22.73
CA HIS A 246 -19.97 -22.51 -21.47
C HIS A 246 -19.30 -21.15 -21.27
N SER A 247 -20.08 -20.18 -20.80
CA SER A 247 -19.62 -18.83 -20.49
C SER A 247 -19.65 -18.56 -18.99
N ALA A 248 -19.11 -17.41 -18.57
CA ALA A 248 -19.20 -16.99 -17.18
C ALA A 248 -20.64 -17.10 -16.63
N GLY A 249 -20.77 -17.70 -15.44
CA GLY A 249 -22.04 -18.04 -14.79
C GLY A 249 -22.58 -19.44 -15.08
N SER A 250 -22.03 -20.17 -16.06
CA SER A 250 -22.43 -21.55 -16.34
C SER A 250 -22.02 -22.49 -15.21
N VAL A 251 -22.86 -23.48 -14.93
CA VAL A 251 -22.66 -24.52 -13.91
C VAL A 251 -22.74 -25.89 -14.58
N TRP A 252 -21.83 -26.81 -14.24
CA TRP A 252 -21.87 -28.20 -14.71
C TRP A 252 -21.31 -29.16 -13.66
N GLY A 253 -21.55 -30.47 -13.85
CA GLY A 253 -21.15 -31.50 -12.87
C GLY A 253 -22.19 -31.76 -11.77
N VAL A 254 -23.38 -31.16 -11.87
CA VAL A 254 -24.49 -31.35 -10.92
C VAL A 254 -24.97 -32.81 -10.86
N GLY A 255 -24.87 -33.54 -11.99
CA GLY A 255 -25.37 -34.91 -12.09
C GLY A 255 -24.75 -35.87 -11.06
N PHE A 256 -23.47 -35.68 -10.69
CA PHE A 256 -22.83 -36.48 -9.65
C PHE A 256 -23.50 -36.30 -8.29
N VAL A 257 -23.77 -35.05 -7.91
CA VAL A 257 -24.39 -34.66 -6.62
C VAL A 257 -25.75 -35.34 -6.42
N LEU A 258 -26.48 -35.58 -7.52
CA LEU A 258 -27.81 -36.21 -7.49
C LEU A 258 -27.80 -37.72 -7.74
N SER A 259 -26.67 -38.27 -8.20
CA SER A 259 -26.55 -39.68 -8.59
C SER A 259 -26.06 -40.61 -7.48
N ASP A 260 -25.43 -40.05 -6.43
CA ASP A 260 -25.00 -40.85 -5.29
C ASP A 260 -26.12 -40.95 -4.26
N THR A 261 -26.87 -42.05 -4.29
CA THR A 261 -27.96 -42.34 -3.35
C THR A 261 -27.48 -42.80 -1.97
N LYS A 262 -26.18 -42.67 -1.65
CA LYS A 262 -25.59 -43.02 -0.36
C LYS A 262 -25.25 -41.84 0.54
N LEU A 263 -25.59 -40.61 0.12
CA LEU A 263 -25.61 -39.42 0.97
C LEU A 263 -26.89 -39.37 1.81
#